data_AF-X1AJB3-F1
#
_entry.id   AF-X1AJB3-F1
#
_cell.length_a   1.000
_cell.length_b   1.000
_cell.length_c   1.000
_cell.angle_alpha   90.00
_cell.angle_beta   90.00
_cell.angle_gamma   90.00
#
_symmetry.space_group_name_H-M   'P 1'
#
loop_
_entity.id
_entity.type
_entity.pdbx_description
1 polymer ?
#
loop_
_entity_poly.entity_id
_entity_poly.type
_entity_poly.pdbx_seq_one_letter_code
_entity_poly.pdbx_strand_id
1 'polypeptide(L)'
;MPVEGHLWQERGSWGYREFKSPEELTDAYRKLIRNLRVLIDKGLSAAVYTQTTDVEVEVNGMMTYDRVIKMDLKNVNRINQGYFSPIIKSGNDIFLDSEIVEMLNVAQRGEIRYTLDGSEPGKKSKLYKEPVTITETATIKARTFWPDGTKSGVSEYTCRKISLREPQKARDLKPGLKFEYFEDPQEEWDRLPDFAPLTSKASGIAAKCDLSFAQRDEYFALKFEGFVSVPNDGIYTFYTNSDDGSRLYIDSTEVVENDYSHPMTEKSGQIALKAGIYPIKLTFYQGMGGKGLEVSYKGPQVKKQQIPPQALSHTEEN
;
A
#
# COMPACT_ATOMS: atom_id res chain seq x y z
N MET A 1 16.44 14.78 -2.46
CA MET A 1 15.58 15.72 -3.23
C MET A 1 16.47 16.74 -3.91
N PRO A 2 16.69 16.68 -5.22
CA PRO A 2 17.40 17.71 -5.95
C PRO A 2 16.60 19.04 -5.94
N VAL A 3 17.30 20.17 -5.97
CA VAL A 3 16.69 21.50 -6.12
C VAL A 3 17.32 22.17 -7.34
N GLU A 4 16.49 22.52 -8.32
CA GLU A 4 16.93 23.15 -9.56
C GLU A 4 17.72 24.45 -9.28
N GLY A 5 18.84 24.65 -9.98
CA GLY A 5 19.73 25.79 -9.77
C GLY A 5 20.62 25.72 -8.52
N HIS A 6 20.46 24.69 -7.67
CA HIS A 6 21.15 24.54 -6.39
C HIS A 6 21.84 23.16 -6.23
N LEU A 7 22.25 22.57 -7.35
CA LEU A 7 23.00 21.31 -7.40
C LEU A 7 24.50 21.59 -7.60
N TRP A 8 25.36 20.77 -6.98
CA TRP A 8 26.79 20.81 -7.26
C TRP A 8 27.10 20.45 -8.71
N GLN A 9 26.36 19.48 -9.26
CA GLN A 9 26.39 19.07 -10.66
C GLN A 9 24.97 18.81 -11.16
N GLU A 10 24.68 19.19 -12.41
CA GLU A 10 23.33 19.09 -12.98
C GLU A 10 22.85 17.65 -13.21
N ARG A 11 23.77 16.68 -13.33
CA ARG A 11 23.46 15.27 -13.62
C ARG A 11 24.17 14.34 -12.66
N GLY A 12 23.63 13.15 -12.44
CA GLY A 12 24.26 12.13 -11.58
C GLY A 12 24.20 12.44 -10.08
N SER A 13 23.28 13.33 -9.66
CA SER A 13 22.95 13.49 -8.24
C SER A 13 22.18 12.26 -7.76
N TRP A 14 22.42 11.82 -6.53
CA TRP A 14 21.74 10.66 -5.95
C TRP A 14 21.35 10.92 -4.49
N GLY A 15 20.42 10.13 -3.98
CA GLY A 15 20.06 10.12 -2.57
C GLY A 15 19.59 8.73 -2.14
N TYR A 16 19.67 8.43 -0.84
CA TYR A 16 19.18 7.14 -0.30
C TYR A 16 17.66 7.00 -0.44
N ARG A 17 16.96 8.13 -0.55
CA ARG A 17 15.54 8.22 -0.86
C ARG A 17 15.29 9.40 -1.79
N GLU A 18 14.42 9.19 -2.75
CA GLU A 18 14.00 10.22 -3.69
C GLU A 18 12.67 10.85 -3.24
N PHE A 19 12.63 12.17 -3.30
CA PHE A 19 11.43 12.97 -3.04
C PHE A 19 11.37 14.05 -4.10
N LYS A 20 10.16 14.38 -4.54
CA LYS A 20 9.91 15.29 -5.66
C LYS A 20 9.58 16.71 -5.20
N SER A 21 9.25 16.89 -3.92
CA SER A 21 8.87 18.21 -3.39
C SER A 21 9.27 18.41 -1.91
N PRO A 22 9.38 19.69 -1.46
CA PRO A 22 9.60 20.01 -0.05
C PRO A 22 8.57 19.39 0.89
N GLU A 23 7.32 19.28 0.45
CA GLU A 23 6.22 18.66 1.20
C GLU A 23 6.48 17.17 1.39
N GLU A 24 6.83 16.43 0.32
CA GLU A 24 7.13 15.00 0.39
C GLU A 24 8.33 14.72 1.31
N LEU A 25 9.39 15.52 1.20
CA LEU A 25 10.57 15.41 2.06
C LEU A 25 10.23 15.69 3.54
N THR A 26 9.45 16.75 3.79
CA THR A 26 9.00 17.10 5.16
C THR A 26 8.12 16.00 5.75
N ASP A 27 7.25 15.39 4.95
CA ASP A 27 6.40 14.28 5.38
C ASP A 27 7.19 13.00 5.64
N ALA A 28 8.23 12.72 4.85
CA ALA A 28 9.15 11.63 5.11
C ALA A 28 9.91 11.83 6.43
N TYR A 29 10.40 13.05 6.69
CA TYR A 29 11.00 13.43 7.96
C TYR A 29 10.02 13.24 9.13
N ARG A 30 8.77 13.71 9.00
CA ARG A 30 7.71 13.52 9.99
C ARG A 30 7.50 12.05 10.33
N LYS A 31 7.40 11.18 9.31
CA LYS A 31 7.24 9.72 9.48
C LYS A 31 8.43 9.11 10.20
N LEU A 32 9.66 9.51 9.85
CA LEU A 32 10.89 9.06 10.50
C LEU A 32 10.89 9.43 12.00
N ILE A 33 10.72 10.70 12.35
CA ILE A 33 10.73 11.14 13.75
C ILE A 33 9.59 10.49 14.55
N ARG A 34 8.41 10.34 13.96
CA ARG A 34 7.28 9.64 14.59
C ARG A 34 7.63 8.19 14.93
N ASN A 35 8.26 7.47 14.00
CA ASN A 35 8.65 6.07 14.22
C ASN A 35 9.74 5.95 15.29
N LEU A 36 10.70 6.89 15.32
CA LEU A 36 11.72 6.95 16.36
C LEU A 36 11.11 7.14 17.76
N ARG A 37 10.07 7.97 17.90
CA ARG A 37 9.43 8.19 19.20
C ARG A 37 8.81 6.93 19.80
N VAL A 38 8.25 6.04 18.99
CA VAL A 38 7.72 4.74 19.45
C VAL A 38 8.84 3.82 19.99
N LEU A 39 10.10 4.04 19.58
CA LEU A 39 11.25 3.27 20.07
C LEU A 39 11.80 3.79 21.41
N ILE A 40 11.38 4.97 21.87
CA ILE A 40 11.82 5.52 23.17
C ILE A 40 11.42 4.55 24.29
N ASP A 41 10.19 4.05 24.27
CA ASP A 41 9.70 3.04 25.23
C ASP A 41 10.42 1.69 25.10
N LYS A 42 11.17 1.47 24.01
CA LYS A 42 12.00 0.30 23.77
C LYS A 42 13.49 0.54 24.07
N GLY A 43 13.85 1.68 24.66
CA GLY A 43 15.22 2.01 25.07
C GLY A 43 16.01 2.89 24.10
N LEU A 44 15.38 3.45 23.05
CA LEU A 44 16.05 4.44 22.20
C LEU A 44 16.44 5.67 23.04
N SER A 45 17.74 5.91 23.18
CA SER A 45 18.27 7.02 23.99
C SER A 45 18.50 8.30 23.18
N ALA A 46 18.89 8.19 21.91
CA ALA A 46 19.13 9.32 21.03
C ALA A 46 18.97 8.92 19.56
N ALA A 47 18.64 9.91 18.73
CA ALA A 47 18.72 9.82 17.28
C ALA A 47 19.34 11.11 16.75
N VAL A 48 20.27 11.00 15.80
CA VAL A 48 21.02 12.13 15.25
C VAL A 48 20.76 12.20 13.75
N TYR A 49 20.40 13.39 13.26
CA TYR A 49 20.29 13.67 11.83
C TYR A 49 21.66 14.17 11.35
N THR A 50 22.37 13.35 10.57
CA THR A 50 23.82 13.53 10.33
C THR A 50 24.16 14.39 9.11
N GLN A 51 23.21 14.66 8.21
CA GLN A 51 23.48 15.38 6.96
C GLN A 51 22.66 16.67 6.85
N THR A 52 23.18 17.76 7.41
CA THR A 52 22.49 19.06 7.40
C THR A 52 22.48 19.73 6.03
N THR A 53 23.47 19.45 5.17
CA THR A 53 23.56 19.93 3.78
C THR A 53 23.80 18.81 2.79
N ASP A 54 23.41 19.03 1.54
CA ASP A 54 23.87 18.23 0.41
C ASP A 54 25.42 18.25 0.35
N VAL A 55 26.01 17.12 -0.03
CA VAL A 55 27.47 16.93 -0.10
C VAL A 55 27.81 16.48 -1.51
N GLU A 56 28.43 17.38 -2.29
CA GLU A 56 28.70 17.16 -3.71
C GLU A 56 27.44 16.67 -4.45
N VAL A 57 27.44 15.41 -4.89
CA VAL A 57 26.39 14.78 -5.69
C VAL A 57 25.32 14.10 -4.81
N GLU A 58 25.53 14.04 -3.50
CA GLU A 58 24.65 13.42 -2.52
C GLU A 58 23.60 14.44 -1.99
N VAL A 59 22.37 14.33 -2.48
CA VAL A 59 21.28 15.32 -2.26
C VAL A 59 20.31 14.95 -1.12
N ASN A 60 20.83 14.38 -0.03
CA ASN A 60 20.11 13.92 1.16
C ASN A 60 19.95 15.01 2.24
N GLY A 61 20.60 16.15 2.07
CA GLY A 61 20.64 17.23 3.04
C GLY A 61 19.28 17.87 3.32
N MET A 62 19.16 18.42 4.54
CA MET A 62 18.07 19.33 4.89
C MET A 62 18.14 20.66 4.11
N MET A 63 19.33 21.01 3.65
CA MET A 63 19.62 22.17 2.83
C MET A 63 20.49 21.76 1.65
N THR A 64 20.48 22.54 0.58
CA THR A 64 21.45 22.41 -0.52
C THR A 64 22.86 22.81 -0.05
N TYR A 65 23.88 22.54 -0.86
CA TYR A 65 25.28 22.88 -0.54
C TYR A 65 25.47 24.39 -0.33
N ASP A 66 24.71 25.20 -1.07
CA ASP A 66 24.63 26.67 -1.01
C ASP A 66 23.53 27.21 -0.07
N ARG A 67 23.02 26.34 0.82
CA ARG A 67 22.14 26.70 1.97
C ARG A 67 20.70 27.09 1.63
N VAL A 68 20.17 26.64 0.49
CA VAL A 68 18.73 26.67 0.23
C VAL A 68 18.02 25.60 1.04
N ILE A 69 16.99 26.00 1.79
CA ILE A 69 16.21 25.11 2.64
C ILE A 69 15.31 24.20 1.80
N LYS A 70 15.33 22.89 2.10
CA LYS A 70 14.57 21.87 1.35
C LYS A 70 13.29 21.41 2.05
N MET A 71 13.13 21.70 3.34
CA MET A 71 11.99 21.29 4.16
C MET A 71 11.24 22.49 4.73
N ASP A 72 9.95 22.34 5.02
CA ASP A 72 9.19 23.34 5.76
C ASP A 72 9.68 23.41 7.22
N LEU A 73 10.48 24.43 7.52
CA LEU A 73 11.07 24.65 8.85
C LEU A 73 10.02 24.77 9.96
N LYS A 74 8.84 25.33 9.67
CA LYS A 74 7.78 25.46 10.67
C LYS A 74 7.24 24.09 11.04
N ASN A 75 7.04 23.22 10.06
CA ASN A 75 6.61 21.85 10.30
C ASN A 75 7.72 21.01 10.94
N VAL A 76 8.99 21.14 10.51
CA VAL A 76 10.14 20.47 11.13
C VAL A 76 10.27 20.84 12.61
N ASN A 77 10.16 22.12 12.95
CA ASN A 77 10.21 22.59 14.34
C ASN A 77 9.09 21.95 15.18
N ARG A 78 7.86 21.93 14.66
CA ARG A 78 6.71 21.30 15.32
C ARG A 78 6.90 19.79 15.52
N ILE A 79 7.41 19.09 14.50
CA ILE A 79 7.71 17.65 14.54
C ILE A 79 8.72 17.36 15.66
N ASN A 80 9.79 18.15 15.75
CA ASN A 80 10.85 17.98 16.74
C ASN A 80 10.34 18.26 18.16
N GLN A 81 9.46 19.24 18.32
CA GLN A 81 8.78 19.50 19.59
C GLN A 81 7.77 18.40 19.98
N GLY A 82 7.37 17.53 19.04
CA GLY A 82 6.48 16.40 19.31
C GLY A 82 5.01 16.64 18.92
N TYR A 83 4.72 17.67 18.14
CA TYR A 83 3.36 17.98 17.69
C TYR A 83 2.97 17.13 16.46
N PHE A 84 2.55 15.89 16.72
CA PHE A 84 2.05 14.98 15.68
C PHE A 84 0.54 14.97 15.59
N SER A 85 0.02 14.79 14.37
CA SER A 85 -1.36 14.35 14.18
C SER A 85 -1.56 12.96 14.82
N PRO A 86 -2.74 12.69 15.40
CA PRO A 86 -3.00 11.41 16.06
C PRO A 86 -2.89 10.25 15.07
N ILE A 87 -2.40 9.09 15.51
CA ILE A 87 -2.46 7.87 14.70
C ILE A 87 -3.85 7.29 14.85
N ILE A 88 -4.57 7.08 13.75
CA ILE A 88 -5.80 6.30 13.74
C ILE A 88 -5.42 4.86 13.40
N LYS A 89 -5.78 3.91 14.27
CA LYS A 89 -5.58 2.48 14.09
C LYS A 89 -6.93 1.80 13.92
N SER A 90 -6.99 0.89 12.95
CA SER A 90 -8.12 0.01 12.65
C SER A 90 -7.57 -1.37 12.34
N GLY A 91 -8.34 -2.43 12.59
CA GLY A 91 -7.99 -3.79 12.21
C GLY A 91 -8.14 -4.04 10.71
N ASN A 92 -9.11 -3.40 10.06
CA ASN A 92 -9.45 -3.58 8.65
C ASN A 92 -10.02 -2.30 8.02
N ASP A 93 -9.83 -2.14 6.70
CA ASP A 93 -10.43 -1.04 5.92
C ASP A 93 -11.92 -1.25 5.63
N ILE A 94 -12.37 -2.49 5.79
CA ILE A 94 -13.74 -2.94 5.62
C ILE A 94 -14.18 -3.77 6.82
N PHE A 95 -15.47 -3.74 7.17
CA PHE A 95 -16.04 -4.55 8.24
C PHE A 95 -17.46 -5.03 7.89
N LEU A 96 -17.91 -6.10 8.56
CA LEU A 96 -19.25 -6.67 8.36
C LEU A 96 -20.26 -6.07 9.35
N ASP A 97 -19.99 -6.23 10.65
CA ASP A 97 -20.90 -5.79 11.72
C ASP A 97 -20.42 -4.49 12.38
N SER A 98 -19.17 -4.51 12.85
CA SER A 98 -18.54 -3.37 13.52
C SER A 98 -17.01 -3.43 13.43
N GLU A 99 -16.38 -2.27 13.59
CA GLU A 99 -14.92 -2.10 13.70
C GLU A 99 -14.57 -1.28 14.95
N ILE A 100 -13.45 -1.57 15.60
CA ILE A 100 -12.96 -0.80 16.74
C ILE A 100 -11.81 0.09 16.27
N VAL A 101 -12.02 1.40 16.36
CA VAL A 101 -11.03 2.40 15.98
C VAL A 101 -10.35 2.96 17.21
N GLU A 102 -9.02 2.84 17.25
CA GLU A 102 -8.18 3.40 18.30
C GLU A 102 -7.44 4.63 17.79
N MET A 103 -7.30 5.65 18.65
CA MET A 103 -6.52 6.85 18.34
C MET A 103 -5.39 7.01 19.35
N LEU A 104 -4.16 7.17 18.84
CA LEU A 104 -2.96 7.26 19.66
C LEU A 104 -2.25 8.60 19.46
N ASN A 105 -1.74 9.14 20.56
CA ASN A 105 -0.83 10.27 20.57
C ASN A 105 0.58 9.77 20.91
N VAL A 106 1.57 10.10 20.07
CA VAL A 106 2.90 9.47 20.09
C VAL A 106 3.90 10.19 21.01
N ALA A 107 3.61 11.41 21.48
CA ALA A 107 4.68 12.27 22.01
C ALA A 107 4.31 13.18 23.18
N GLN A 108 3.11 13.75 23.23
CA GLN A 108 2.74 14.74 24.23
C GLN A 108 1.31 14.53 24.74
N ARG A 109 1.02 14.88 25.99
CA ARG A 109 -0.35 14.96 26.51
C ARG A 109 -1.10 16.11 25.82
N GLY A 110 -1.85 15.79 24.78
CA GLY A 110 -2.81 16.67 24.12
C GLY A 110 -4.15 15.94 23.96
N GLU A 111 -5.24 16.71 23.88
CA GLU A 111 -6.59 16.17 23.69
C GLU A 111 -6.81 15.79 22.22
N ILE A 112 -7.14 14.53 21.95
CA ILE A 112 -7.57 14.12 20.61
C ILE A 112 -9.06 14.43 20.48
N ARG A 113 -9.42 15.18 19.44
CA ARG A 113 -10.80 15.46 19.05
C ARG A 113 -11.06 14.84 17.70
N TYR A 114 -12.25 14.27 17.51
CA TYR A 114 -12.59 13.56 16.29
C TYR A 114 -14.03 13.78 15.82
N THR A 115 -14.24 13.43 14.55
CA THR A 115 -15.51 13.39 13.83
C THR A 115 -15.59 12.07 13.07
N LEU A 116 -16.79 11.61 12.74
CA LEU A 116 -17.04 10.33 12.04
C LEU A 116 -17.72 10.53 10.67
N ASP A 117 -18.06 11.78 10.34
CA ASP A 117 -18.79 12.20 9.14
C ASP A 117 -17.87 12.86 8.10
N GLY A 118 -16.55 12.80 8.30
CA GLY A 118 -15.55 13.44 7.43
C GLY A 118 -15.42 14.96 7.59
N SER A 119 -16.13 15.59 8.52
CA SER A 119 -15.95 17.02 8.84
C SER A 119 -14.63 17.27 9.59
N GLU A 120 -14.05 18.48 9.51
CA GLU A 120 -12.83 18.78 10.26
C GLU A 120 -13.08 18.86 11.78
N PRO A 121 -12.28 18.17 12.63
CA PRO A 121 -12.42 18.28 14.08
C PRO A 121 -11.97 19.65 14.61
N GLY A 122 -12.84 20.26 15.39
CA GLY A 122 -12.61 21.49 16.16
C GLY A 122 -12.56 21.23 17.66
N LYS A 123 -12.33 22.30 18.45
CA LYS A 123 -12.26 22.23 19.92
C LYS A 123 -13.56 21.69 20.58
N LYS A 124 -14.70 21.82 19.90
CA LYS A 124 -16.02 21.35 20.35
C LYS A 124 -16.38 19.94 19.85
N SER A 125 -15.56 19.34 18.97
CA SER A 125 -15.80 17.98 18.48
C SER A 125 -15.65 16.96 19.62
N LYS A 126 -16.06 15.71 19.38
CA LYS A 126 -16.02 14.66 20.40
C LYS A 126 -14.60 14.46 20.91
N LEU A 127 -14.44 14.44 22.23
CA LEU A 127 -13.17 14.12 22.89
C LEU A 127 -12.97 12.60 22.85
N TYR A 128 -11.84 12.16 22.34
CA TYR A 128 -11.43 10.76 22.39
C TYR A 128 -10.96 10.42 23.80
N LYS A 129 -11.60 9.43 24.42
CA LYS A 129 -11.29 8.94 25.77
C LYS A 129 -11.01 7.44 25.79
N GLU A 130 -11.63 6.70 24.87
CA GLU A 130 -11.58 5.25 24.74
C GLU A 130 -11.79 4.88 23.27
N PRO A 131 -11.43 3.65 22.85
CA PRO A 131 -11.66 3.17 21.50
C PRO A 131 -13.12 3.35 21.04
N VAL A 132 -13.31 3.71 19.78
CA VAL A 132 -14.64 4.01 19.23
C VAL A 132 -15.12 2.82 18.41
N THR A 133 -16.29 2.27 18.78
CA THR A 133 -16.98 1.27 17.96
C THR A 133 -17.71 1.94 16.80
N ILE A 134 -17.39 1.52 15.59
CA ILE A 134 -18.03 1.97 14.35
C ILE A 134 -18.91 0.85 13.83
N THR A 135 -20.19 1.14 13.56
CA THR A 135 -21.18 0.15 13.10
C THR A 135 -21.70 0.43 11.69
N GLU A 136 -21.35 1.57 11.11
CA GLU A 136 -21.74 2.02 9.76
C GLU A 136 -20.54 2.70 9.10
N THR A 137 -20.51 2.74 7.76
CA THR A 137 -19.42 3.39 7.01
C THR A 137 -19.18 4.81 7.54
N ALA A 138 -17.93 5.10 7.88
CA ALA A 138 -17.54 6.36 8.51
C ALA A 138 -16.19 6.85 8.00
N THR A 139 -16.09 8.15 7.76
CA THR A 139 -14.82 8.84 7.55
C THR A 139 -14.43 9.52 8.85
N ILE A 140 -13.47 8.90 9.53
CA ILE A 140 -12.92 9.39 10.79
C ILE A 140 -11.87 10.45 10.49
N LYS A 141 -12.07 11.64 11.05
CA LYS A 141 -11.02 12.67 11.10
C LYS A 141 -10.68 12.99 12.54
N ALA A 142 -9.39 13.05 12.84
CA ALA A 142 -8.89 13.28 14.19
C ALA A 142 -7.78 14.34 14.21
N ARG A 143 -7.76 15.16 15.26
CA ARG A 143 -6.78 16.23 15.49
C ARG A 143 -6.47 16.34 16.97
N THR A 144 -5.20 16.57 17.31
CA THR A 144 -4.75 16.81 18.67
C THR A 144 -4.76 18.31 18.97
N PHE A 145 -5.21 18.69 20.17
CA PHE A 145 -5.20 20.05 20.71
C PHE A 145 -4.38 20.09 22.00
N TRP A 146 -3.50 21.09 22.14
CA TRP A 146 -2.63 21.24 23.32
C TRP A 146 -3.02 22.46 24.17
N PRO A 147 -2.65 22.47 25.47
CA PRO A 147 -2.98 23.57 26.40
C PRO A 147 -2.46 24.94 25.97
N ASP A 148 -1.33 24.97 25.25
CA ASP A 148 -0.72 26.19 24.68
C ASP A 148 -1.52 26.81 23.51
N GLY A 149 -2.64 26.19 23.13
CA GLY A 149 -3.50 26.62 22.03
C GLY A 149 -3.09 26.07 20.67
N THR A 150 -1.98 25.35 20.56
CA THR A 150 -1.55 24.70 19.32
C THR A 150 -2.45 23.50 18.98
N LYS A 151 -2.50 23.15 17.69
CA LYS A 151 -3.30 22.04 17.16
C LYS A 151 -2.55 21.32 16.05
N SER A 152 -2.70 20.01 15.94
CA SER A 152 -2.01 19.21 14.91
C SER A 152 -2.62 19.41 13.52
N GLY A 153 -2.00 18.81 12.50
CA GLY A 153 -2.70 18.49 11.27
C GLY A 153 -3.88 17.53 11.53
N VAL A 154 -4.64 17.22 10.49
CA VAL A 154 -5.73 16.23 10.56
C VAL A 154 -5.17 14.88 10.14
N SER A 155 -5.52 13.84 10.89
CA SER A 155 -5.43 12.47 10.44
C SER A 155 -6.79 12.04 9.94
N GLU A 156 -6.82 11.30 8.83
CA GLU A 156 -8.03 10.85 8.17
C GLU A 156 -7.95 9.35 7.91
N TYR A 157 -9.07 8.67 8.12
CA TYR A 157 -9.22 7.25 7.85
C TYR A 157 -10.68 6.94 7.52
N THR A 158 -10.93 6.09 6.52
CA THR A 158 -12.29 5.65 6.19
C THR A 158 -12.39 4.16 6.38
N CYS A 159 -13.36 3.74 7.20
CA CYS A 159 -13.76 2.35 7.34
C CYS A 159 -15.12 2.17 6.69
N ARG A 160 -15.30 1.06 5.96
CA ARG A 160 -16.52 0.81 5.18
C ARG A 160 -17.24 -0.43 5.70
N LYS A 161 -18.52 -0.26 6.05
CA LYS A 161 -19.41 -1.41 6.25
C LYS A 161 -19.72 -2.01 4.89
N ILE A 162 -19.50 -3.31 4.75
CA ILE A 162 -19.79 -4.03 3.50
C ILE A 162 -20.54 -5.32 3.78
N SER A 163 -21.27 -5.79 2.77
CA SER A 163 -21.90 -7.10 2.78
C SER A 163 -21.01 -8.12 2.07
N LEU A 164 -21.17 -9.40 2.45
CA LEU A 164 -20.51 -10.52 1.77
C LEU A 164 -21.04 -10.61 0.33
N ARG A 165 -20.12 -10.82 -0.62
CA ARG A 165 -20.50 -11.09 -2.00
C ARG A 165 -20.94 -12.54 -2.17
N GLU A 166 -21.97 -12.75 -2.96
CA GLU A 166 -22.41 -14.09 -3.35
C GLU A 166 -21.40 -14.74 -4.31
N PRO A 167 -21.17 -16.05 -4.21
CA PRO A 167 -20.29 -16.76 -5.11
C PRO A 167 -20.90 -16.86 -6.51
N GLN A 168 -20.04 -17.02 -7.52
CA GLN A 168 -20.48 -17.25 -8.87
C GLN A 168 -20.87 -18.71 -9.10
N LYS A 169 -21.85 -18.91 -9.99
CA LYS A 169 -22.25 -20.23 -10.46
C LYS A 169 -21.39 -20.61 -11.65
N ALA A 170 -20.28 -21.31 -11.40
CA ALA A 170 -19.48 -21.94 -12.43
C ALA A 170 -19.70 -23.47 -12.44
N ARG A 171 -19.69 -24.07 -13.63
CA ARG A 171 -19.83 -25.52 -13.84
C ARG A 171 -18.63 -26.01 -14.64
N ASP A 172 -18.42 -27.32 -14.63
CA ASP A 172 -17.42 -27.99 -15.47
C ASP A 172 -15.98 -27.44 -15.26
N LEU A 173 -15.69 -27.08 -14.00
CA LEU A 173 -14.41 -26.53 -13.60
C LEU A 173 -13.31 -27.59 -13.62
N LYS A 174 -12.19 -27.26 -14.27
CA LYS A 174 -10.96 -28.05 -14.28
C LYS A 174 -9.87 -27.38 -13.44
N PRO A 175 -8.93 -28.13 -12.85
CA PRO A 175 -7.86 -27.56 -12.02
C PRO A 175 -6.96 -26.56 -12.77
N GLY A 176 -6.50 -25.52 -12.07
CA GLY A 176 -5.57 -24.50 -12.58
C GLY A 176 -6.23 -23.33 -13.29
N LEU A 177 -5.46 -22.30 -13.61
CA LEU A 177 -5.89 -21.09 -14.32
C LEU A 177 -5.41 -21.12 -15.76
N LYS A 178 -6.14 -20.48 -16.68
CA LYS A 178 -5.60 -20.17 -18.00
C LYS A 178 -4.48 -19.15 -17.83
N PHE A 179 -3.35 -19.33 -18.50
CA PHE A 179 -2.30 -18.31 -18.57
C PHE A 179 -2.05 -17.90 -20.03
N GLU A 180 -1.60 -16.65 -20.18
CA GLU A 180 -1.09 -16.08 -21.43
C GLU A 180 0.24 -15.36 -21.14
N TYR A 181 1.22 -15.56 -22.01
CA TYR A 181 2.55 -14.94 -21.97
C TYR A 181 2.68 -13.92 -23.11
N PHE A 182 3.22 -12.75 -22.78
CA PHE A 182 3.42 -11.64 -23.71
C PHE A 182 4.84 -11.10 -23.56
N GLU A 183 5.33 -10.46 -24.61
CA GLU A 183 6.63 -9.82 -24.64
C GLU A 183 6.43 -8.35 -25.02
N ASP A 184 7.25 -7.48 -24.45
CA ASP A 184 7.34 -6.09 -24.90
C ASP A 184 8.23 -6.02 -26.15
N PRO A 185 7.69 -5.68 -27.34
CA PRO A 185 8.50 -5.59 -28.54
C PRO A 185 9.43 -4.38 -28.56
N GLN A 186 9.19 -3.35 -27.73
CA GLN A 186 9.96 -2.11 -27.71
C GLN A 186 10.91 -2.03 -26.51
N GLU A 187 10.72 -2.89 -25.50
CA GLU A 187 11.52 -2.90 -24.26
C GLU A 187 11.44 -1.57 -23.49
N GLU A 188 10.23 -1.01 -23.40
CA GLU A 188 9.93 0.30 -22.80
C GLU A 188 8.91 0.24 -21.65
N TRP A 189 8.32 -0.92 -21.33
CA TRP A 189 7.33 -1.03 -20.27
C TRP A 189 7.91 -0.68 -18.89
N ASP A 190 7.36 0.37 -18.29
CA ASP A 190 7.59 0.80 -16.90
C ASP A 190 6.40 0.46 -15.97
N ARG A 191 5.40 -0.26 -16.51
CA ARG A 191 4.14 -0.66 -15.89
C ARG A 191 3.46 -1.78 -16.69
N LEU A 192 2.37 -2.33 -16.16
CA LEU A 192 1.49 -3.26 -16.86
C LEU A 192 1.03 -2.68 -18.21
N PRO A 193 1.19 -3.44 -19.31
CA PRO A 193 0.73 -2.98 -20.61
C PRO A 193 -0.79 -3.04 -20.73
N ASP A 194 -1.33 -2.34 -21.73
CA ASP A 194 -2.62 -2.73 -22.29
C ASP A 194 -2.44 -4.07 -23.01
N PHE A 195 -3.09 -5.12 -22.50
CA PHE A 195 -3.01 -6.46 -23.06
C PHE A 195 -3.86 -6.61 -24.33
N ALA A 196 -4.87 -5.76 -24.56
CA ALA A 196 -5.80 -5.89 -25.67
C ALA A 196 -5.13 -5.85 -27.07
N PRO A 197 -4.13 -4.97 -27.35
CA PRO A 197 -3.43 -4.97 -28.63
C PRO A 197 -2.32 -6.03 -28.74
N LEU A 198 -1.98 -6.74 -27.66
CA LEU A 198 -0.84 -7.67 -27.65
C LEU A 198 -1.24 -9.05 -28.18
N THR A 199 -0.31 -9.69 -28.89
CA THR A 199 -0.45 -11.08 -29.29
C THR A 199 0.24 -11.98 -28.27
N SER A 200 -0.52 -12.91 -27.69
CA SER A 200 0.05 -13.92 -26.80
C SER A 200 1.07 -14.80 -27.54
N LYS A 201 2.25 -14.96 -26.96
CA LYS A 201 3.35 -15.79 -27.48
C LYS A 201 3.25 -17.24 -27.00
N ALA A 202 2.61 -17.47 -25.87
CA ALA A 202 2.30 -18.79 -25.35
C ALA A 202 1.11 -18.73 -24.41
N SER A 203 0.34 -19.82 -24.36
CA SER A 203 -0.78 -19.97 -23.44
C SER A 203 -0.91 -21.42 -22.97
N GLY A 204 -1.66 -21.63 -21.90
CA GLY A 204 -1.89 -22.95 -21.35
C GLY A 204 -2.56 -22.91 -19.99
N ILE A 205 -2.36 -23.96 -19.19
CA ILE A 205 -2.95 -24.07 -17.85
C ILE A 205 -1.85 -24.02 -16.78
N ALA A 206 -2.02 -23.11 -15.84
CA ALA A 206 -1.12 -22.87 -14.72
C ALA A 206 -1.73 -23.42 -13.42
N ALA A 207 -1.00 -24.29 -12.73
CA ALA A 207 -1.41 -24.79 -11.41
C ALA A 207 -1.31 -23.71 -10.31
N LYS A 208 -0.51 -22.67 -10.53
CA LYS A 208 -0.24 -21.55 -9.63
C LYS A 208 0.12 -20.30 -10.42
N CYS A 209 -0.08 -19.13 -9.83
CA CYS A 209 0.38 -17.86 -10.40
C CYS A 209 1.84 -17.61 -10.02
N ASP A 210 2.77 -17.95 -10.91
CA ASP A 210 4.20 -17.68 -10.73
C ASP A 210 4.90 -17.49 -12.08
N LEU A 211 6.23 -17.37 -12.05
CA LEU A 211 7.03 -17.11 -13.25
C LEU A 211 7.45 -18.38 -14.02
N SER A 212 6.84 -19.55 -13.75
CA SER A 212 7.24 -20.81 -14.41
C SER A 212 7.01 -20.81 -15.94
N PHE A 213 6.19 -19.87 -16.43
CA PHE A 213 5.86 -19.71 -17.86
C PHE A 213 6.60 -18.54 -18.53
N ALA A 214 7.47 -17.84 -17.80
CA ALA A 214 8.30 -16.80 -18.38
C ALA A 214 9.34 -17.39 -19.35
N GLN A 215 9.42 -16.86 -20.56
CA GLN A 215 10.39 -17.31 -21.58
C GLN A 215 11.61 -16.38 -21.69
N ARG A 216 11.54 -15.21 -21.03
CA ARG A 216 12.60 -14.22 -20.95
C ARG A 216 12.84 -13.83 -19.48
N ASP A 217 13.98 -13.19 -19.24
CA ASP A 217 14.31 -12.61 -17.95
C ASP A 217 13.76 -11.20 -17.76
N GLU A 218 13.61 -10.46 -18.86
CA GLU A 218 13.19 -9.06 -18.87
C GLU A 218 12.12 -8.85 -19.94
N TYR A 219 11.36 -7.75 -19.80
CA TYR A 219 10.43 -7.25 -20.81
C TYR A 219 9.36 -8.25 -21.24
N PHE A 220 8.70 -8.84 -20.25
CA PHE A 220 7.61 -9.78 -20.47
C PHE A 220 6.43 -9.52 -19.55
N ALA A 221 5.26 -10.04 -19.92
CA ALA A 221 4.08 -9.99 -19.09
C ALA A 221 3.39 -11.36 -19.03
N LEU A 222 2.70 -11.61 -17.93
CA LEU A 222 1.87 -12.78 -17.71
C LEU A 222 0.46 -12.35 -17.32
N LYS A 223 -0.53 -13.04 -17.88
CA LYS A 223 -1.94 -12.89 -17.51
C LYS A 223 -2.47 -14.25 -17.10
N PHE A 224 -3.11 -14.32 -15.94
CA PHE A 224 -3.76 -15.52 -15.42
C PHE A 224 -5.25 -15.25 -15.23
N GLU A 225 -6.11 -16.14 -15.73
CA GLU A 225 -7.57 -16.01 -15.62
C GLU A 225 -8.24 -17.35 -15.29
N GLY A 226 -9.26 -17.29 -14.44
CA GLY A 226 -10.07 -18.43 -14.07
C GLY A 226 -10.86 -18.12 -12.82
N PHE A 227 -10.85 -19.05 -11.86
CA PHE A 227 -11.59 -18.97 -10.63
C PHE A 227 -10.74 -19.35 -9.42
N VAL A 228 -10.99 -18.66 -8.30
CA VAL A 228 -10.49 -19.00 -6.97
C VAL A 228 -11.67 -19.43 -6.09
N SER A 229 -11.46 -20.48 -5.30
CA SER A 229 -12.40 -20.91 -4.27
C SER A 229 -11.94 -20.50 -2.88
N VAL A 230 -12.89 -20.08 -2.05
CA VAL A 230 -12.68 -19.71 -0.65
C VAL A 230 -13.59 -20.56 0.25
N PRO A 231 -13.08 -21.13 1.36
CA PRO A 231 -13.79 -22.16 2.10
C PRO A 231 -14.81 -21.64 3.12
N ASN A 232 -14.66 -20.40 3.58
CA ASN A 232 -15.46 -19.83 4.67
C ASN A 232 -15.97 -18.43 4.33
N ASP A 233 -17.15 -18.07 4.84
CA ASP A 233 -17.66 -16.70 4.80
C ASP A 233 -16.77 -15.75 5.61
N GLY A 234 -16.43 -14.60 5.02
CA GLY A 234 -15.86 -13.47 5.74
C GLY A 234 -14.98 -12.56 4.89
N ILE A 235 -14.16 -11.76 5.57
CA ILE A 235 -13.22 -10.84 4.92
C ILE A 235 -11.92 -11.59 4.60
N TYR A 236 -11.57 -11.61 3.32
CA TYR A 236 -10.29 -12.10 2.83
C TYR A 236 -9.37 -10.94 2.53
N THR A 237 -8.10 -11.09 2.89
CA THR A 237 -7.01 -10.23 2.41
C THR A 237 -6.23 -11.01 1.36
N PHE A 238 -6.14 -10.48 0.15
CA PHE A 238 -5.28 -11.01 -0.90
C PHE A 238 -3.99 -10.20 -0.97
N TYR A 239 -2.91 -10.86 -1.38
CA TYR A 239 -1.57 -10.31 -1.44
C TYR A 239 -0.94 -10.65 -2.79
N THR A 240 -0.23 -9.67 -3.37
CA THR A 240 0.78 -9.90 -4.40
C THR A 240 2.12 -9.43 -3.86
N ASN A 241 3.15 -10.26 -3.99
CA ASN A 241 4.54 -9.88 -3.76
C ASN A 241 5.23 -10.02 -5.12
N SER A 242 5.56 -8.90 -5.76
CA SER A 242 6.06 -8.90 -7.14
C SER A 242 7.25 -7.97 -7.35
N ASP A 243 8.06 -8.34 -8.34
CA ASP A 243 9.13 -7.58 -8.98
C ASP A 243 8.99 -7.90 -10.47
N ASP A 244 8.55 -6.99 -11.35
CA ASP A 244 8.02 -5.65 -11.08
C ASP A 244 6.51 -5.68 -10.75
N GLY A 245 5.67 -5.13 -11.64
CA GLY A 245 4.31 -4.73 -11.34
C GLY A 245 3.27 -5.85 -11.48
N SER A 246 2.24 -5.82 -10.63
CA SER A 246 1.11 -6.74 -10.69
C SER A 246 -0.22 -6.11 -10.27
N ARG A 247 -1.32 -6.66 -10.81
CA ARG A 247 -2.68 -6.37 -10.37
C ARG A 247 -3.46 -7.64 -10.18
N LEU A 248 -4.23 -7.70 -9.10
CA LEU A 248 -5.09 -8.83 -8.77
C LEU A 248 -6.54 -8.38 -8.64
N TYR A 249 -7.40 -9.04 -9.40
CA TYR A 249 -8.84 -8.88 -9.39
C TYR A 249 -9.49 -10.14 -8.84
N ILE A 250 -10.44 -9.96 -7.93
CA ILE A 250 -11.34 -11.00 -7.46
C ILE A 250 -12.75 -10.56 -7.82
N ASP A 251 -13.49 -11.43 -8.51
CA ASP A 251 -14.72 -11.05 -9.18
C ASP A 251 -14.47 -9.86 -10.12
N SER A 252 -15.25 -8.79 -10.06
CA SER A 252 -15.07 -7.57 -10.87
C SER A 252 -14.22 -6.51 -10.18
N THR A 253 -13.62 -6.80 -9.03
CA THR A 253 -12.98 -5.79 -8.16
C THR A 253 -11.48 -5.96 -8.13
N GLU A 254 -10.76 -4.86 -8.41
CA GLU A 254 -9.33 -4.77 -8.16
C GLU A 254 -9.10 -4.80 -6.65
N VAL A 255 -8.50 -5.89 -6.17
CA VAL A 255 -8.23 -6.10 -4.75
C VAL A 255 -6.80 -5.70 -4.42
N VAL A 256 -5.85 -5.95 -5.31
CA VAL A 256 -4.45 -5.55 -5.12
C VAL A 256 -3.98 -4.76 -6.33
N GLU A 257 -3.53 -3.54 -6.06
CA GLU A 257 -2.76 -2.73 -7.00
C GLU A 257 -1.31 -2.66 -6.53
N ASN A 258 -0.42 -3.22 -7.34
CA ASN A 258 1.03 -3.24 -7.19
C ASN A 258 1.71 -3.01 -8.55
N ASP A 259 1.15 -2.16 -9.41
CA ASP A 259 1.71 -1.81 -10.72
C ASP A 259 2.92 -0.86 -10.60
N TYR A 260 3.54 -0.57 -11.75
CA TYR A 260 4.78 0.18 -11.95
C TYR A 260 6.07 -0.59 -11.60
N SER A 261 7.20 -0.06 -12.07
CA SER A 261 8.51 -0.64 -11.75
C SER A 261 8.87 -0.44 -10.29
N HIS A 262 9.25 -1.53 -9.63
CA HIS A 262 9.68 -1.56 -8.25
C HIS A 262 10.36 -2.89 -7.93
N PRO A 263 11.32 -2.92 -6.98
CA PRO A 263 11.86 -4.18 -6.49
C PRO A 263 10.77 -5.01 -5.81
N MET A 264 11.07 -6.29 -5.54
CA MET A 264 10.17 -7.23 -4.84
C MET A 264 9.45 -6.60 -3.64
N THR A 265 8.17 -6.28 -3.84
CA THR A 265 7.35 -5.54 -2.88
C THR A 265 5.99 -6.22 -2.71
N GLU A 266 5.58 -6.43 -1.46
CA GLU A 266 4.26 -6.95 -1.15
C GLU A 266 3.22 -5.83 -0.99
N LYS A 267 2.09 -6.00 -1.67
CA LYS A 267 0.85 -5.22 -1.47
C LYS A 267 -0.30 -6.15 -1.15
N SER A 268 -1.37 -5.56 -0.61
CA SER A 268 -2.57 -6.29 -0.25
C SER A 268 -3.81 -5.43 -0.31
N GLY A 269 -4.96 -6.08 -0.45
CA GLY A 269 -6.25 -5.47 -0.20
C GLY A 269 -7.29 -6.49 0.22
N GLN A 270 -8.47 -6.01 0.60
CA GLN A 270 -9.48 -6.80 1.27
C GLN A 270 -10.80 -6.85 0.50
N ILE A 271 -11.50 -7.99 0.60
CA ILE A 271 -12.81 -8.21 0.00
C ILE A 271 -13.64 -9.14 0.90
N ALA A 272 -14.95 -8.88 1.05
CA ALA A 272 -15.86 -9.75 1.79
C ALA A 272 -16.54 -10.75 0.86
N LEU A 273 -16.35 -12.03 1.12
CA LEU A 273 -16.81 -13.14 0.29
C LEU A 273 -17.56 -14.15 1.15
N LYS A 274 -18.66 -14.69 0.65
CA LYS A 274 -19.17 -15.97 1.13
C LYS A 274 -18.25 -17.11 0.70
N ALA A 275 -18.37 -18.26 1.34
CA ALA A 275 -17.76 -19.49 0.86
C ALA A 275 -18.25 -19.81 -0.56
N GLY A 276 -17.33 -20.16 -1.44
CA GLY A 276 -17.65 -20.48 -2.83
C GLY A 276 -16.57 -20.03 -3.80
N ILE A 277 -16.97 -19.80 -5.06
CA ILE A 277 -16.08 -19.67 -6.20
C ILE A 277 -16.25 -18.27 -6.82
N TYR A 278 -15.13 -17.63 -7.14
CA TYR A 278 -15.10 -16.27 -7.68
C TYR A 278 -14.11 -16.20 -8.84
N PRO A 279 -14.39 -15.40 -9.89
CA PRO A 279 -13.39 -15.10 -10.90
C PRO A 279 -12.13 -14.56 -10.25
N ILE A 280 -10.99 -14.98 -10.76
CA ILE A 280 -9.69 -14.42 -10.42
C ILE A 280 -9.00 -14.03 -11.71
N LYS A 281 -8.45 -12.81 -11.73
CA LYS A 281 -7.57 -12.35 -12.79
C LYS A 281 -6.33 -11.74 -12.16
N LEU A 282 -5.17 -12.22 -12.57
CA LEU A 282 -3.88 -11.64 -12.19
C LEU A 282 -3.15 -11.20 -13.46
N THR A 283 -2.68 -9.97 -13.48
CA THR A 283 -1.77 -9.48 -14.52
C THR A 283 -0.44 -9.11 -13.86
N PHE A 284 0.65 -9.45 -14.52
CA PHE A 284 2.02 -9.20 -14.08
C PHE A 284 2.84 -8.69 -15.26
N TYR A 285 3.78 -7.78 -15.01
CA TYR A 285 4.83 -7.44 -15.95
C TYR A 285 6.20 -7.46 -15.26
N GLN A 286 7.23 -7.78 -16.04
CA GLN A 286 8.63 -7.68 -15.69
C GLN A 286 9.30 -6.69 -16.64
N GLY A 287 9.94 -5.65 -16.08
CA GLY A 287 10.86 -4.76 -16.77
C GLY A 287 12.28 -5.33 -16.72
N MET A 288 13.21 -4.57 -16.14
CA MET A 288 14.63 -4.95 -16.02
C MET A 288 15.00 -5.42 -14.61
N GLY A 289 16.05 -6.23 -14.50
CA GLY A 289 16.68 -6.54 -13.21
C GLY A 289 16.08 -7.74 -12.46
N GLY A 290 15.76 -7.54 -11.19
CA GLY A 290 15.20 -8.61 -10.34
C GLY A 290 13.80 -9.01 -10.80
N LYS A 291 13.40 -10.27 -10.60
CA LYS A 291 12.04 -10.73 -10.93
C LYS A 291 11.48 -11.66 -9.88
N GLY A 292 10.18 -11.54 -9.62
CA GLY A 292 9.47 -12.37 -8.65
C GLY A 292 7.96 -12.19 -8.72
N LEU A 293 7.22 -13.27 -8.46
CA LEU A 293 5.77 -13.22 -8.34
C LEU A 293 5.30 -14.28 -7.35
N GLU A 294 4.67 -13.83 -6.28
CA GLU A 294 3.97 -14.69 -5.32
C GLU A 294 2.57 -14.14 -5.05
N VAL A 295 1.57 -15.02 -5.05
CA VAL A 295 0.18 -14.65 -4.78
C VAL A 295 -0.33 -15.44 -3.59
N SER A 296 -0.81 -14.73 -2.58
CA SER A 296 -1.23 -15.29 -1.30
C SER A 296 -2.58 -14.74 -0.87
N TYR A 297 -3.23 -15.43 0.06
CA TYR A 297 -4.44 -14.96 0.71
C TYR A 297 -4.45 -15.30 2.21
N LYS A 298 -5.26 -14.57 2.98
CA LYS A 298 -5.58 -14.82 4.38
C LYS A 298 -7.08 -14.61 4.53
N GLY A 299 -7.73 -15.40 5.38
CA GLY A 299 -9.16 -15.25 5.64
C GLY A 299 -9.60 -15.94 6.93
N PRO A 300 -10.92 -16.05 7.15
CA PRO A 300 -11.47 -16.77 8.29
C PRO A 300 -10.98 -18.22 8.32
N GLN A 301 -10.31 -18.60 9.41
CA GLN A 301 -9.68 -19.91 9.61
C GLN A 301 -8.58 -20.26 8.59
N VAL A 302 -8.15 -19.30 7.77
CA VAL A 302 -7.08 -19.45 6.78
C VAL A 302 -5.95 -18.50 7.17
N LYS A 303 -4.84 -19.06 7.68
CA LYS A 303 -3.60 -18.29 7.88
C LYS A 303 -3.09 -17.82 6.51
N LYS A 304 -2.30 -16.73 6.50
CA LYS A 304 -1.67 -16.26 5.26
C LYS A 304 -0.87 -17.41 4.64
N GLN A 305 -1.20 -17.74 3.40
CA GLN A 305 -0.53 -18.78 2.61
C GLN A 305 -0.63 -18.44 1.13
N GLN A 306 0.27 -18.99 0.31
CA GLN A 306 0.10 -18.97 -1.15
C GLN A 306 -1.25 -19.61 -1.51
N ILE A 307 -1.90 -19.10 -2.55
CA ILE A 307 -3.17 -19.68 -2.99
C ILE A 307 -2.89 -21.12 -3.44
N PRO A 308 -3.48 -22.14 -2.79
CA PRO A 308 -3.16 -23.52 -3.11
C PRO A 308 -3.70 -23.88 -4.50
N PRO A 309 -3.00 -24.71 -5.29
CA PRO A 309 -3.48 -25.13 -6.61
C PRO A 309 -4.89 -25.71 -6.61
N GLN A 310 -5.29 -26.38 -5.54
CA GLN A 310 -6.63 -26.97 -5.38
C GLN A 310 -7.73 -25.91 -5.24
N ALA A 311 -7.38 -24.67 -4.90
CA ALA A 311 -8.32 -23.56 -4.86
C ALA A 311 -8.49 -22.90 -6.24
N LEU A 312 -7.67 -23.23 -7.23
CA LEU A 312 -7.65 -22.60 -8.55
C LEU A 312 -8.28 -23.50 -9.61
N SER A 313 -9.13 -22.92 -10.45
CA SER A 313 -9.80 -23.64 -11.52
C SER A 313 -10.13 -22.76 -12.72
N HIS A 314 -10.46 -23.37 -13.86
CA HIS A 314 -10.90 -22.68 -15.07
C HIS A 314 -12.07 -23.44 -15.70
N THR A 315 -12.83 -22.78 -16.57
CA THR A 315 -13.77 -23.43 -17.48
C THR A 315 -13.06 -23.77 -18.78
N GLU A 316 -13.39 -24.91 -19.38
CA GLU A 316 -13.14 -25.09 -20.81
C GLU A 316 -14.09 -24.18 -21.59
N GLU A 317 -13.56 -23.44 -22.55
CA GLU A 317 -14.44 -22.78 -23.52
C GLU A 317 -15.08 -23.87 -24.39
N ASN A 318 -16.39 -23.75 -24.62
CA ASN A 318 -17.08 -24.47 -25.69
C ASN A 318 -16.69 -23.89 -27.05
#